data_AF-A0A5C7UPK6-F1
#
_entry.id   AF-A0A5C7UPK6-F1
#
_cell.length_a   1.000
_cell.length_b   1.000
_cell.length_c   1.000
_cell.angle_alpha   90.00
_cell.angle_beta   90.00
_cell.angle_gamma   90.00
#
_symmetry.space_group_name_H-M   'P 1'
#
loop_
_entity.id
_entity.type
_entity.pdbx_description
1 polymer ?
#
loop_
_entity_poly.entity_id
_entity_poly.type
_entity_poly.pdbx_seq_one_letter_code
_entity_poly.pdbx_strand_id
1 'polypeptide(L)'
;MYIIRIPIYPYIRSYLEVQYGTRICIHDHNYVSSLLRSMLNKFDKKDPTKVKPCQKLNLGATFDFDIGKNTLGTHLTNEDIRRFSNAIDLLIRQEMYRWCNHPNATDQVVD
;
A
#
# COMPACT_ATOMS: atom_id res chain seq x y z
N MET A 1 -15.46 3.26 12.49
CA MET A 1 -14.17 3.04 11.79
C MET A 1 -14.44 1.98 10.73
N TYR A 2 -13.95 2.17 9.51
CA TYR A 2 -14.13 1.18 8.43
C TYR A 2 -12.76 0.61 8.06
N ILE A 3 -12.73 -0.65 7.59
CA ILE A 3 -11.49 -1.30 7.15
C ILE A 3 -11.58 -1.51 5.65
N ILE A 4 -10.54 -1.10 4.93
CA ILE A 4 -10.33 -1.52 3.54
C ILE A 4 -9.22 -2.56 3.50
N ARG A 5 -9.41 -3.58 2.67
CA ARG A 5 -8.41 -4.62 2.41
C ARG A 5 -7.79 -4.38 1.04
N ILE A 6 -6.49 -4.15 1.02
CA ILE A 6 -5.76 -3.88 -0.21
C ILE A 6 -4.94 -5.12 -0.57
N PRO A 7 -5.12 -5.69 -1.79
CA PRO A 7 -4.24 -6.74 -2.29
C PRO A 7 -2.81 -6.21 -2.43
N ILE A 8 -1.84 -6.96 -1.92
CA ILE A 8 -0.41 -6.64 -1.98
C ILE A 8 0.42 -7.92 -2.13
N TYR A 9 1.70 -7.78 -2.48
CA TYR A 9 2.62 -8.93 -2.48
C TYR A 9 2.93 -9.42 -1.06
N PRO A 10 3.14 -10.74 -0.84
CA PRO A 10 3.40 -11.29 0.48
C PRO A 10 4.61 -10.67 1.21
N TYR A 11 5.71 -10.38 0.51
CA TYR A 11 6.88 -9.77 1.13
C TYR A 11 6.62 -8.32 1.57
N ILE A 12 5.80 -7.57 0.83
CA ILE A 12 5.34 -6.23 1.21
C ILE A 12 4.50 -6.33 2.48
N ARG A 13 3.65 -7.35 2.58
CA ARG A 13 2.85 -7.59 3.79
C ARG A 13 3.75 -7.76 5.00
N SER A 14 4.73 -8.66 4.92
CA SER A 14 5.67 -8.90 6.02
C SER A 14 6.40 -7.62 6.42
N TYR A 15 6.86 -6.83 5.45
CA TYR A 15 7.50 -5.54 5.71
C TYR A 15 6.57 -4.56 6.44
N LEU A 16 5.33 -4.39 5.97
CA LEU A 16 4.36 -3.50 6.60
C LEU A 16 3.99 -3.96 8.01
N GLU A 17 3.85 -5.27 8.23
CA GLU A 17 3.58 -5.84 9.55
C GLU A 17 4.71 -5.57 10.55
N VAL A 18 5.98 -5.67 10.10
CA VAL A 18 7.15 -5.39 10.94
C VAL A 18 7.27 -3.90 11.26
N GLN A 19 7.07 -3.02 10.29
CA GLN A 19 7.30 -1.58 10.46
C GLN A 19 6.14 -0.84 11.13
N TYR A 20 4.90 -1.25 10.86
CA TYR A 20 3.71 -0.51 11.26
C TYR A 20 2.69 -1.35 12.05
N GLY A 21 2.94 -2.64 12.22
CA GLY A 21 2.02 -3.58 12.86
C GLY A 21 0.98 -4.15 11.92
N THR A 22 0.02 -4.89 12.46
CA THR A 22 -0.95 -5.68 11.67
C THR A 22 -1.95 -4.85 10.85
N ARG A 23 -2.06 -3.54 11.15
CA ARG A 23 -2.99 -2.59 10.52
C ARG A 23 -2.39 -1.20 10.53
N ILE A 24 -2.70 -0.41 9.51
CA ILE A 24 -2.28 1.00 9.42
C ILE A 24 -3.51 1.89 9.41
N CYS A 25 -3.51 2.94 10.24
CA CYS A 25 -4.55 3.96 10.17
C CYS A 25 -4.20 4.95 9.07
N ILE A 26 -5.11 5.17 8.12
CA ILE A 26 -4.89 6.08 6.99
C ILE A 26 -4.65 7.53 7.44
N HIS A 27 -5.01 7.87 8.68
CA HIS A 27 -4.80 9.20 9.26
C HIS A 27 -3.40 9.38 9.86
N ASP A 28 -2.61 8.31 9.98
CA ASP A 28 -1.27 8.38 10.54
C ASP A 28 -0.34 9.25 9.69
N HIS A 29 0.64 9.85 10.36
CA HIS A 29 1.67 10.70 9.73
C HIS A 29 2.86 9.85 9.27
N ASN A 30 2.59 8.81 8.49
CA ASN A 30 3.62 7.98 7.86
C ASN A 30 3.51 7.99 6.33
N TYR A 31 4.59 7.57 5.67
CA TYR A 31 4.69 7.56 4.22
C TYR A 31 3.59 6.71 3.57
N VAL A 32 3.36 5.49 4.10
CA VAL A 32 2.39 4.54 3.55
C VAL A 32 0.97 5.11 3.57
N SER A 33 0.59 5.76 4.67
CA SER A 33 -0.72 6.40 4.83
C SER A 33 -0.88 7.59 3.89
N SER A 34 0.16 8.42 3.75
CA SER A 34 0.16 9.54 2.81
C SER A 34 0.09 9.10 1.35
N LEU A 35 0.81 8.04 0.98
CA LEU A 35 0.77 7.42 -0.34
C LEU A 35 -0.62 6.85 -0.63
N LEU A 36 -1.22 6.14 0.32
CA LEU A 36 -2.56 5.59 0.14
C LEU A 36 -3.60 6.71 -0.02
N ARG A 37 -3.53 7.76 0.81
CA ARG A 37 -4.42 8.93 0.72
C ARG A 37 -4.35 9.61 -0.65
N SER A 38 -3.16 9.74 -1.24
CA SER A 38 -3.00 10.39 -2.54
C SER A 38 -3.57 9.57 -3.70
N MET A 39 -3.77 8.26 -3.51
CA MET A 39 -4.36 7.36 -4.50
C MET A 39 -5.89 7.21 -4.37
N LEU A 40 -6.48 7.64 -3.26
CA LEU A 40 -7.92 7.55 -3.04
C LEU A 40 -8.66 8.54 -3.94
N ASN A 41 -9.33 8.00 -4.97
CA ASN A 41 -10.14 8.78 -5.90
C ASN A 41 -11.59 8.85 -5.41
N LYS A 42 -12.20 10.04 -5.44
CA LYS A 42 -13.64 10.17 -5.18
C LYS A 42 -14.42 9.39 -6.23
N PHE A 43 -15.44 8.67 -5.82
CA PHE A 43 -16.30 7.92 -6.72
C PHE A 43 -17.14 8.91 -7.53
N ASP A 44 -16.94 8.93 -8.84
CA ASP A 44 -17.80 9.68 -9.75
C ASP A 44 -19.00 8.80 -10.14
N LYS A 45 -20.20 9.37 -10.12
CA LYS A 45 -21.43 8.63 -10.48
C LYS A 45 -21.41 8.35 -11.97
N LYS A 46 -20.87 7.19 -12.34
CA LYS A 46 -20.92 6.70 -13.72
C LYS A 46 -22.27 6.05 -14.01
N ASP A 47 -22.74 6.25 -15.23
CA ASP A 47 -23.89 5.57 -15.79
C ASP A 47 -23.71 4.03 -15.64
N PRO A 48 -24.63 3.33 -14.93
CA PRO A 48 -24.51 1.89 -14.66
C PRO A 48 -24.34 1.05 -15.94
N THR A 49 -24.88 1.52 -17.06
CA THR A 49 -24.78 0.83 -18.36
C THR A 49 -23.36 0.85 -18.94
N LYS A 50 -22.49 1.75 -18.45
CA LYS A 50 -21.10 1.93 -18.88
C LYS A 50 -20.09 1.37 -17.89
N VAL A 51 -20.53 0.82 -16.76
CA VAL A 51 -19.63 0.27 -15.74
C VAL A 51 -19.32 -1.19 -16.06
N LYS A 52 -18.14 -1.45 -16.64
CA LYS A 52 -17.64 -2.82 -16.75
C LYS A 52 -17.23 -3.33 -15.36
N PRO A 53 -17.62 -4.57 -14.98
CA PRO A 53 -17.12 -5.18 -13.75
C PRO A 53 -15.60 -5.31 -13.83
N CYS A 54 -14.90 -4.70 -12.88
CA CYS A 54 -13.45 -4.81 -12.79
C CYS A 54 -13.10 -6.11 -12.05
N GLN A 55 -12.25 -6.93 -12.65
CA GLN A 55 -11.75 -8.14 -12.00
C GLN A 55 -10.89 -7.75 -10.80
N LYS A 56 -11.17 -8.31 -9.63
CA LYS A 56 -10.38 -8.03 -8.42
C LYS A 56 -8.93 -8.49 -8.65
N LEU A 57 -7.99 -7.58 -8.44
CA LEU A 57 -6.57 -7.93 -8.50
C LEU A 57 -6.20 -8.87 -7.34
N ASN A 58 -5.51 -9.96 -7.64
CA ASN A 58 -4.95 -10.87 -6.65
C ASN A 58 -3.43 -10.79 -6.70
N LEU A 59 -2.80 -10.36 -5.61
CA LEU A 59 -1.34 -10.25 -5.47
C LEU A 59 -0.75 -11.27 -4.47
N GLY A 60 -1.55 -12.23 -4.01
CA GLY A 60 -1.13 -13.31 -3.11
C GLY A 60 -1.27 -12.99 -1.62
N ALA A 61 -1.37 -11.72 -1.24
CA ALA A 61 -1.68 -11.31 0.13
C ALA A 61 -2.61 -10.08 0.15
N THR A 62 -3.12 -9.75 1.34
CA THR A 62 -3.87 -8.53 1.61
C THR A 62 -3.38 -7.86 2.87
N PHE A 63 -3.50 -6.55 2.94
CA PHE A 63 -3.23 -5.77 4.16
C PHE A 63 -4.39 -4.84 4.50
N ASP A 64 -4.65 -4.71 5.79
CA ASP A 64 -5.81 -4.01 6.33
C ASP A 64 -5.44 -2.55 6.66
N PHE A 65 -6.21 -1.61 6.13
CA PHE A 65 -6.10 -0.18 6.45
C PHE A 65 -7.37 0.32 7.14
N ASP A 66 -7.19 0.96 8.29
CA ASP A 66 -8.26 1.63 9.01
C ASP A 66 -8.52 3.00 8.38
N ILE A 67 -9.75 3.19 7.91
CA ILE A 67 -10.19 4.39 7.23
C ILE A 67 -11.30 5.13 8.00
N GLY A 68 -11.17 6.46 8.06
CA GLY A 68 -12.14 7.34 8.70
C GLY A 68 -13.38 7.61 7.83
N LYS A 69 -14.46 8.11 8.45
CA LYS A 69 -15.73 8.43 7.74
C LYS A 69 -15.52 9.36 6.54
N ASN A 70 -14.52 10.24 6.56
CA ASN A 70 -14.24 11.21 5.50
C ASN A 70 -13.70 10.59 4.20
N THR A 71 -13.31 9.31 4.24
CA THR A 71 -12.83 8.56 3.06
C THR A 71 -13.90 7.64 2.47
N LEU A 72 -15.11 7.65 3.03
CA LEU A 72 -16.26 6.96 2.44
C LEU A 72 -16.58 7.55 1.06
N GLY A 73 -16.92 6.67 0.11
CA GLY A 73 -17.16 7.07 -1.28
C GLY A 73 -15.88 7.34 -2.07
N THR A 74 -14.72 6.91 -1.57
CA THR A 74 -13.50 6.81 -2.38
C THR A 74 -13.31 5.39 -2.91
N HIS A 75 -12.52 5.26 -3.98
CA HIS A 75 -12.21 3.97 -4.61
C HIS A 75 -10.75 3.93 -5.06
N LEU A 76 -10.24 2.71 -5.20
CA LEU A 76 -8.93 2.41 -5.78
C LEU A 76 -9.14 1.57 -7.03
N THR A 77 -8.43 1.92 -8.10
CA THR A 77 -8.35 1.08 -9.29
C THR A 77 -7.29 0.00 -9.13
N ASN A 78 -7.33 -1.03 -9.98
CA ASN A 78 -6.25 -2.03 -10.02
C ASN A 78 -4.89 -1.41 -10.35
N GLU A 79 -4.87 -0.33 -11.13
CA GLU A 79 -3.65 0.41 -11.43
C GLU A 79 -3.12 1.12 -10.19
N ASP A 80 -3.99 1.74 -9.39
CA ASP A 80 -3.61 2.37 -8.11
C ASP A 80 -3.02 1.34 -7.14
N ILE A 81 -3.60 0.14 -7.04
CA ILE A 81 -3.09 -0.93 -6.18
C ILE A 81 -1.71 -1.41 -6.65
N ARG A 82 -1.47 -1.50 -7.97
CA ARG A 82 -0.16 -1.84 -8.53
C ARG A 82 0.87 -0.75 -8.25
N ARG A 83 0.49 0.53 -8.44
CA ARG A 83 1.36 1.68 -8.15
C ARG A 83 1.71 1.74 -6.68
N PHE A 84 0.75 1.50 -5.78
CA PHE A 84 0.99 1.37 -4.35
C PHE A 84 2.03 0.29 -4.05
N SER A 85 1.82 -0.92 -4.56
CA SER A 85 2.74 -2.04 -4.34
C SER A 85 4.15 -1.74 -4.85
N ASN A 86 4.28 -1.14 -6.04
CA ASN A 86 5.58 -0.77 -6.62
C ASN A 86 6.29 0.32 -5.81
N ALA A 87 5.54 1.28 -5.26
CA ALA A 87 6.12 2.34 -4.44
C ALA A 87 6.64 1.79 -3.10
N ILE A 88 5.94 0.84 -2.47
CA ILE A 88 6.43 0.17 -1.26
C ILE A 88 7.64 -0.73 -1.59
N ASP A 89 7.63 -1.44 -2.73
CA ASP A 89 8.81 -2.20 -3.18
C ASP A 89 10.05 -1.31 -3.31
N LEU A 90 9.88 -0.13 -3.92
CA LEU A 90 10.97 0.84 -4.04
C LEU A 90 11.46 1.34 -2.68
N LEU A 91 10.54 1.61 -1.74
CA LEU A 91 10.89 1.99 -0.37
C LEU A 91 11.75 0.92 0.30
N ILE A 92 11.34 -0.36 0.21
CA ILE A 92 12.10 -1.49 0.77
C ILE A 92 13.51 -1.53 0.17
N ARG A 93 13.64 -1.45 -1.16
CA ARG A 93 14.95 -1.45 -1.83
C ARG A 93 15.83 -0.29 -1.39
N GLN A 94 15.25 0.90 -1.21
CA GLN A 94 15.99 2.08 -0.75
C GLN A 94 16.47 1.92 0.69
N GLU A 95 15.66 1.34 1.58
CA GLU A 95 16.06 1.05 2.95
C GLU A 95 17.15 -0.02 3.01
N MET A 96 17.02 -1.10 2.23
CA MET A 96 18.07 -2.11 2.10
C MET A 96 19.37 -1.50 1.60
N TYR A 97 19.32 -0.68 0.54
CA TYR A 97 20.51 0.00 0.03
C TYR A 97 21.17 0.88 1.09
N ARG A 98 20.38 1.62 1.88
CA ARG A 98 20.90 2.43 2.99
C ARG A 98 21.54 1.58 4.07
N TRP A 99 20.96 0.42 4.37
CA TRP A 99 21.50 -0.49 5.37
C TRP A 99 22.83 -1.09 4.92
N CYS A 100 22.90 -1.65 3.70
CA CYS A 100 24.14 -2.25 3.17
C CYS A 100 25.28 -1.24 3.01
N ASN A 101 24.97 0.02 2.72
CA ASN A 101 25.96 1.09 2.58
C ASN A 101 26.13 1.93 3.85
N HIS A 102 25.57 1.51 4.99
CA HIS A 102 25.73 2.23 6.24
C HIS A 102 27.20 2.14 6.70
N PRO A 103 27.83 3.22 7.21
CA PRO A 103 29.24 3.18 7.63
C PRO A 103 29.56 2.13 8.70
N ASN A 104 28.54 1.71 9.45
CA ASN A 104 28.63 0.65 10.48
C ASN A 104 28.06 -0.70 10.01
N ALA A 105 27.80 -0.89 8.71
CA ALA A 105 27.31 -2.16 8.19
C ALA A 105 28.42 -3.21 8.29
N THR A 106 28.18 -4.28 9.04
CA THR A 106 29.09 -5.42 9.18
C THR A 106 29.02 -6.38 7.98
N ASP A 107 27.93 -6.33 7.22
CA ASP A 107 27.73 -7.13 6.01
C ASP A 107 28.12 -6.33 4.76
N GLN A 108 29.41 -6.32 4.44
CA GLN A 108 29.91 -5.77 3.17
C GLN A 108 29.91 -6.79 2.02
N VAL A 109 29.25 -7.93 2.17
CA VAL A 109 29.24 -9.00 1.16
C VAL A 109 27.80 -9.36 0.79
N VAL A 110 27.47 -9.15 -0.48
CA VAL A 110 26.28 -9.72 -1.12
C VAL A 110 26.77 -11.00 -1.81
N ASP A 111 26.35 -12.17 -1.32
CA ASP A 111 26.50 -13.44 -2.05
C ASP A 111 25.50 -13.51 -3.23
#